data_AF-A0A8J8BGC8-F1
#
_entry.id   AF-A0A8J8BGC8-F1
#
_cell.length_a   1.000
_cell.length_b   1.000
_cell.length_c   1.000
_cell.angle_alpha   90.00
_cell.angle_beta   90.00
_cell.angle_gamma   90.00
#
_symmetry.space_group_name_H-M   'P 1'
#
loop_
_entity.id
_entity.type
_entity.pdbx_description
1 polymer ?
#
loop_
_entity_poly.entity_id
_entity_poly.type
_entity_poly.pdbx_seq_one_letter_code
_entity_poly.pdbx_strand_id
1 'polypeptide(L)'
;MSDATAAEWLWQEALDHLEADSLGVYELLWLLRGSDYQLPEQQARALAQSTASLLLAEGKARIVRLRWPTNEEVDDTVDASVLLEQTAFEPDEEGVYLALVAPDDDR
;
A
#
# COMPACT_ATOMS: atom_id res chain seq x y z
N MET A 1 26.65 2.87 2.53
CA MET A 1 25.19 2.65 2.62
C MET A 1 24.61 3.53 1.54
N SER A 2 23.84 2.96 0.63
CA SER A 2 23.23 3.75 -0.45
C SER A 2 22.34 4.79 0.21
N ASP A 3 22.55 6.08 -0.09
CA ASP A 3 21.65 7.18 0.30
C ASP A 3 20.36 7.09 -0.54
N ALA A 4 19.64 5.97 -0.43
CA ALA A 4 18.34 5.83 -1.06
C ALA A 4 17.39 6.82 -0.37
N THR A 5 16.64 7.57 -1.17
CA THR A 5 15.59 8.45 -0.64
C THR A 5 14.48 7.60 -0.02
N ALA A 6 13.68 8.19 0.88
CA ALA A 6 12.53 7.51 1.48
C ALA A 6 11.55 6.97 0.42
N ALA A 7 11.46 7.63 -0.73
CA ALA A 7 10.62 7.22 -1.85
C ALA A 7 11.17 5.97 -2.55
N GLU A 8 12.46 5.94 -2.87
CA GLU A 8 13.10 4.77 -3.50
C GLU A 8 13.09 3.56 -2.56
N TRP A 9 13.34 3.80 -1.27
CA TRP A 9 13.26 2.76 -0.25
C TRP A 9 11.85 2.19 -0.13
N LEU A 10 10.83 3.05 0.05
CA LEU A 10 9.44 2.58 0.19
C LEU A 10 8.96 1.85 -1.07
N TRP A 11 9.37 2.32 -2.26
CA TRP A 11 9.07 1.66 -3.51
C TRP A 11 9.61 0.22 -3.52
N GLN A 12 10.86 0.02 -3.11
CA GLN A 12 11.46 -1.31 -3.06
C GLN A 12 10.77 -2.21 -2.03
N GLU A 13 10.52 -1.71 -0.81
CA GLU A 13 9.81 -2.47 0.22
C GLU A 13 8.42 -2.90 -0.25
N ALA A 14 7.71 -2.01 -0.95
CA ALA A 14 6.38 -2.32 -1.47
C ALA A 14 6.43 -3.42 -2.54
N LEU A 15 7.40 -3.39 -3.45
CA LEU A 15 7.60 -4.46 -4.44
C LEU A 15 7.96 -5.77 -3.76
N ASP A 16 8.88 -5.76 -2.79
CA ASP A 16 9.30 -6.95 -2.05
C ASP A 16 8.13 -7.58 -1.28
N HIS A 17 7.24 -6.76 -0.71
CA HIS A 17 6.02 -7.25 -0.07
C HIS A 17 5.05 -7.85 -1.08
N LEU A 18 4.82 -7.19 -2.22
CA LEU A 18 3.93 -7.68 -3.28
C LEU A 18 4.41 -9.00 -3.92
N GLU A 19 5.72 -9.27 -3.90
CA GLU A 19 6.27 -10.56 -4.31
C GLU A 19 5.95 -11.69 -3.31
N ALA A 20 5.77 -11.35 -2.03
CA ALA A 20 5.52 -12.32 -0.96
C ALA A 20 4.02 -12.56 -0.70
N ASP A 21 3.22 -11.50 -0.64
CA ASP A 21 1.78 -11.53 -0.34
C ASP A 21 1.10 -10.19 -0.72
N SER A 22 -0.16 -10.01 -0.34
CA SER A 22 -0.84 -8.72 -0.32
C SER A 22 -0.15 -7.72 0.62
N LEU A 23 -0.23 -6.44 0.26
CA LEU A 23 0.32 -5.32 1.03
C LEU A 23 -0.81 -4.36 1.40
N GLY A 24 -1.10 -4.20 2.69
CA GLY A 24 -2.07 -3.21 3.14
C GLY A 24 -1.65 -1.79 2.77
N VAL A 25 -2.57 -0.96 2.29
CA VAL A 25 -2.27 0.46 2.00
C VAL A 25 -1.82 1.18 3.28
N TYR A 26 -2.39 0.80 4.43
CA TYR A 26 -1.94 1.28 5.75
C TYR A 26 -0.51 0.86 6.09
N GLU A 27 -0.02 -0.27 5.56
CA GLU A 27 1.31 -0.81 5.85
C GLU A 27 2.40 0.05 5.23
N LEU A 28 2.16 0.66 4.06
CA LEU A 28 3.07 1.66 3.49
C LEU A 28 3.33 2.83 4.46
N LEU A 29 2.29 3.27 5.16
CA LEU A 29 2.43 4.32 6.17
C LEU A 29 3.14 3.81 7.43
N TRP A 30 2.88 2.57 7.84
CA TRP A 30 3.60 1.95 8.97
C TRP A 30 5.09 1.75 8.68
N LEU A 31 5.45 1.31 7.47
CA LEU A 31 6.83 1.19 7.01
C LEU A 31 7.54 2.53 7.15
N LEU A 32 6.96 3.62 6.62
CA LEU A 32 7.54 4.96 6.73
C LEU A 32 7.68 5.43 8.19
N ARG A 33 6.70 5.17 9.05
CA ARG A 33 6.76 5.52 10.48
C ARG A 33 7.83 4.73 11.23
N GLY A 34 8.10 3.50 10.82
CA GLY A 34 9.15 2.64 11.39
C GLY A 34 10.54 2.89 10.81
N SER A 35 10.66 3.72 9.78
CA SER A 35 11.92 3.98 9.07
C SER A 35 12.79 5.05 9.74
N ASP A 36 14.08 5.05 9.39
CA ASP A 36 15.05 6.05 9.86
C ASP A 36 14.87 7.44 9.21
N TYR A 37 13.96 7.59 8.24
CA TYR A 37 13.76 8.86 7.52
C TYR A 37 13.01 9.94 8.33
N GLN A 38 12.38 9.57 9.46
CA GLN A 38 11.74 10.49 10.41
C GLN A 38 10.79 11.52 9.76
N LEU A 39 10.02 11.09 8.76
CA LEU A 39 9.12 11.98 8.03
C LEU A 39 7.97 12.47 8.92
N PRO A 40 7.57 13.75 8.84
CA PRO A 40 6.33 14.21 9.44
C PRO A 40 5.13 13.42 8.92
N GLU A 41 4.14 13.16 9.77
CA GLU A 41 2.97 12.34 9.47
C GLU A 41 2.29 12.68 8.13
N GLN A 42 2.09 13.97 7.86
CA GLN A 42 1.49 14.42 6.60
C GLN A 42 2.35 14.09 5.37
N GLN A 43 3.68 14.18 5.49
CA GLN A 43 4.60 13.85 4.40
C GLN A 43 4.68 12.34 4.20
N ALA A 44 4.72 11.56 5.28
CA ALA A 44 4.70 10.11 5.22
C ALA A 44 3.42 9.61 4.53
N ARG A 45 2.27 10.18 4.89
CA ARG A 45 0.99 9.86 4.25
C ARG A 45 0.96 10.20 2.76
N ALA A 46 1.41 11.40 2.40
CA ALA A 46 1.47 11.82 1.00
C ALA A 46 2.39 10.92 0.18
N LEU A 47 3.51 10.49 0.76
CA LEU A 47 4.44 9.56 0.13
C LEU A 47 3.83 8.16 -0.03
N ALA A 48 3.22 7.60 1.01
CA ALA A 48 2.54 6.31 0.95
C ALA A 48 1.45 6.29 -0.13
N GLN A 49 0.63 7.35 -0.18
CA GLN A 49 -0.41 7.52 -1.20
C GLN A 49 0.17 7.61 -2.61
N SER A 50 1.26 8.38 -2.78
CA SER A 50 1.92 8.52 -4.08
C SER A 50 2.52 7.18 -4.54
N THR A 51 3.15 6.43 -3.64
CA THR A 51 3.70 5.10 -3.94
C THR A 51 2.62 4.12 -4.33
N ALA A 52 1.53 4.02 -3.56
CA ALA A 52 0.39 3.17 -3.91
C ALA A 52 -0.20 3.54 -5.29
N SER A 53 -0.39 4.83 -5.55
CA SER A 53 -0.91 5.31 -6.83
C SER A 53 0.02 4.97 -7.99
N LEU A 54 1.34 5.05 -7.78
CA LEU A 54 2.33 4.72 -8.80
C LEU A 54 2.37 3.22 -9.09
N LEU A 55 2.29 2.37 -8.06
CA LEU A 55 2.22 0.90 -8.23
C LEU A 55 1.01 0.49 -9.09
N LEU A 56 -0.15 1.11 -8.85
CA LEU A 56 -1.36 0.90 -9.67
C LEU A 56 -1.18 1.43 -11.10
N ALA A 57 -0.64 2.65 -11.26
CA ALA A 57 -0.44 3.26 -12.57
C ALA A 57 0.57 2.51 -13.44
N GLU A 58 1.61 1.92 -12.85
CA GLU A 58 2.60 1.09 -13.54
C GLU A 58 2.16 -0.36 -13.75
N GLY A 59 0.96 -0.73 -13.32
CA GLY A 59 0.45 -2.10 -13.42
C GLY A 59 1.24 -3.11 -12.59
N LYS A 60 1.91 -2.65 -11.52
CA LYS A 60 2.66 -3.48 -10.57
C LYS A 60 1.77 -4.07 -9.48
N ALA A 61 0.56 -3.54 -9.31
CA ALA A 61 -0.43 -4.03 -8.39
C ALA A 61 -1.85 -3.77 -8.93
N ARG A 62 -2.83 -4.47 -8.36
CA ARG A 62 -4.24 -4.07 -8.35
C ARG A 62 -4.65 -3.74 -6.92
N ILE A 63 -5.67 -2.90 -6.76
CA ILE A 63 -6.21 -2.54 -5.44
C ILE A 63 -7.47 -3.35 -5.16
N VAL A 64 -7.58 -3.83 -3.92
CA VAL A 64 -8.68 -4.70 -3.45
C VAL A 64 -9.06 -4.32 -2.02
N ARG A 65 -10.20 -4.83 -1.55
CA ARG A 65 -10.56 -4.84 -0.13
C ARG A 65 -10.34 -6.23 0.44
N LEU A 66 -9.58 -6.32 1.52
CA LEU A 66 -9.35 -7.55 2.26
C LEU A 66 -9.94 -7.45 3.66
N ARG A 67 -10.29 -8.59 4.25
CA ARG A 67 -10.72 -8.67 5.65
C ARG A 67 -9.61 -9.19 6.55
N TRP A 68 -9.29 -8.43 7.60
CA TRP A 68 -8.39 -8.87 8.66
C TRP A 68 -9.06 -9.92 9.57
N PRO A 69 -8.34 -10.93 10.08
CA PRO A 69 -6.94 -11.29 9.84
C PRO A 69 -6.74 -12.32 8.71
N THR A 70 -7.80 -12.68 7.99
CA THR A 70 -7.77 -13.81 7.04
C THR A 70 -7.23 -13.44 5.67
N ASN A 71 -7.17 -12.14 5.36
CA ASN A 71 -6.87 -11.60 4.04
C ASN A 71 -7.86 -12.12 2.97
N GLU A 72 -9.09 -12.45 3.40
CA GLU A 72 -10.16 -12.82 2.48
C GLU A 72 -10.51 -11.61 1.63
N GLU A 73 -10.48 -11.77 0.31
CA GLU A 73 -10.88 -10.73 -0.63
C GLU A 73 -12.39 -10.50 -0.55
N VAL A 74 -12.77 -9.28 -0.18
CA VAL A 74 -14.15 -8.84 -0.01
C VAL A 74 -14.67 -8.16 -1.29
N ASP A 75 -13.79 -7.47 -2.01
CA ASP A 75 -14.11 -6.71 -3.22
C ASP A 75 -12.84 -6.49 -4.06
N ASP A 76 -12.88 -6.89 -5.32
CA ASP A 76 -11.83 -6.74 -6.33
C ASP A 76 -12.12 -5.66 -7.37
N THR A 77 -13.28 -4.99 -7.26
CA THR A 77 -13.74 -3.95 -8.20
C THR A 77 -13.36 -2.54 -7.76
N VAL A 78 -12.36 -2.43 -6.89
CA VAL A 78 -11.96 -1.18 -6.24
C VAL A 78 -11.24 -0.27 -7.24
N ASP A 79 -11.71 0.96 -7.36
CA ASP A 79 -11.05 1.98 -8.18
C ASP A 79 -9.94 2.69 -7.39
N ALA A 80 -8.86 3.06 -8.08
CA ALA A 80 -7.71 3.75 -7.48
C ALA A 80 -8.06 5.09 -6.81
N SER A 81 -9.17 5.73 -7.19
CA SER A 81 -9.64 6.98 -6.55
C SER A 81 -9.92 6.84 -5.06
N VAL A 82 -10.15 5.62 -4.56
CA VAL A 82 -10.32 5.36 -3.12
C VAL A 82 -9.09 5.78 -2.31
N LEU A 83 -7.89 5.81 -2.90
CA LEU A 83 -6.66 6.26 -2.25
C LEU A 83 -6.68 7.74 -1.89
N LEU A 84 -7.59 8.53 -2.47
CA LEU A 84 -7.78 9.95 -2.16
C LEU A 84 -8.60 10.15 -0.87
N GLU A 85 -9.25 9.10 -0.38
CA GLU A 85 -10.09 9.17 0.80
C GLU A 85 -9.27 9.28 2.08
N GLN A 86 -9.83 9.99 3.08
CA GLN A 86 -9.16 10.15 4.36
C GLN A 86 -8.99 8.83 5.12
N THR A 87 -9.84 7.85 4.83
CA THR A 87 -9.90 6.54 5.46
C THR A 87 -9.08 5.48 4.72
N ALA A 88 -8.41 5.83 3.61
CA ALA A 88 -7.70 4.85 2.77
C ALA A 88 -6.57 4.09 3.49
N PHE A 89 -6.09 4.61 4.62
CA PHE A 89 -5.00 4.05 5.43
C PHE A 89 -5.49 3.48 6.76
N GLU A 90 -6.80 3.25 6.90
CA GLU A 90 -7.43 2.76 8.12
C GLU A 90 -8.34 1.58 7.78
N PRO A 91 -8.30 0.47 8.54
CA PRO A 91 -9.35 -0.53 8.47
C PRO A 91 -10.67 0.06 8.98
N ASP A 92 -11.79 -0.39 8.43
CA ASP A 92 -13.12 -0.02 8.93
C ASP A 92 -13.50 -0.77 10.22
N GLU A 93 -14.71 -0.50 10.72
CA GLU A 93 -15.23 -1.11 11.95
C GLU A 93 -15.40 -2.65 11.85
N GLU A 94 -15.48 -3.19 10.63
CA GLU A 94 -15.59 -4.62 10.35
C GLU A 94 -14.22 -5.28 10.09
N GLY A 95 -13.13 -4.51 10.19
CA GLY A 95 -11.77 -4.98 9.93
C GLY A 95 -11.47 -5.14 8.44
N VAL A 96 -12.23 -4.51 7.55
CA VAL A 96 -11.96 -4.47 6.11
C VAL A 96 -11.01 -3.32 5.82
N TYR A 97 -10.00 -3.58 4.99
CA TYR A 97 -8.99 -2.59 4.63
C TYR A 97 -8.61 -2.67 3.16
N LEU A 98 -8.05 -1.58 2.64
CA LEU A 98 -7.50 -1.54 1.29
C LEU A 98 -6.13 -2.22 1.25
N ALA A 99 -5.96 -3.11 0.28
CA ALA A 99 -4.69 -3.74 0.01
C ALA A 99 -4.31 -3.61 -1.47
N LEU A 100 -3.01 -3.65 -1.72
CA LEU A 100 -2.41 -3.86 -3.01
C LEU A 100 -2.07 -5.34 -3.12
N VAL A 101 -2.41 -5.96 -4.25
CA VAL A 101 -2.01 -7.34 -4.56
C VAL A 101 -1.31 -7.35 -5.90
N ALA A 102 -0.37 -8.28 -6.08
CA ALA A 102 0.28 -8.46 -7.37
C ALA A 102 -0.80 -8.67 -8.45
N PRO A 103 -0.59 -8.15 -9.69
CA PRO A 103 -1.48 -8.47 -10.79
C PRO A 103 -1.51 -9.98 -10.97
N ASP A 104 -2.68 -10.54 -11.30
CA ASP A 104 -2.78 -11.97 -11.57
C ASP A 104 -1.81 -12.30 -12.71
N ASP A 105 -0.85 -13.16 -12.40
CA ASP A 105 0.05 -13.75 -13.39
C ASP A 105 -0.85 -14.68 -14.22
N ASP A 106 -1.32 -14.23 -15.39
CA ASP A 106 -1.99 -15.06 -16.39
C ASP A 106 -1.02 -16.22 -16.76
N ARG A 107 -1.02 -17.30 -15.96
CA ARG A 107 -0.25 -18.52 -16.18
C ARG A 107 -1.15 -19.67 -16.61
#